data_AF-A0A9E8QPG0-F1
#
_entry.id   AF-A0A9E8QPG0-F1
#
_cell.length_a   1.000
_cell.length_b   1.000
_cell.length_c   1.000
_cell.angle_alpha   90.00
_cell.angle_beta   90.00
_cell.angle_gamma   90.00
#
_symmetry.space_group_name_H-M   'P 1'
#
loop_
_entity.id
_entity.type
_entity.pdbx_description
1 polymer ?
#
loop_
_entity_poly.entity_id
_entity_poly.type
_entity_poly.pdbx_seq_one_letter_code
_entity_poly.pdbx_strand_id
1 'polypeptide(L)'
;MPRLPAFDLNSLTSPTPARSSYDWTRRRRGASSGATTAHLGDIAGPLSEFLRGSEAVVGCVAWVTSTRLVDALVGRPVSLVLTKEWHLRSIDTKASSVRSRANLARLTGGLRRGDFPAPLSDIAGHDDIEPVRVAGHIPRARTANSPLMHHKFVVRLEGGQPVAVWTGSFNFTVNAESSFENAVEIHDPVIAAAFLAEWARVATVSEPLDFAGGKAAPSWGARRPAAVAKPVARARKKAPAAQKPAAKKAAPKKPAAARATSTKNGKPATAKRPAAARTRSKA
;
A
#
# COMPACT_ATOMS: atom_id res chain seq x y z
N MET A 1 10.92 34.91 -3.29
CA MET A 1 11.99 34.05 -3.82
C MET A 1 11.37 33.06 -4.79
N PRO A 2 11.61 33.15 -6.11
CA PRO A 2 11.24 32.08 -7.02
C PRO A 2 11.94 30.79 -6.57
N ARG A 3 11.19 29.68 -6.45
CA ARG A 3 11.80 28.38 -6.16
C ARG A 3 12.79 28.08 -7.29
N LEU A 4 14.04 27.76 -6.95
CA LEU A 4 14.96 27.15 -7.90
C LEU A 4 14.27 25.93 -8.52
N PRO A 5 14.40 25.71 -9.84
CA PRO A 5 13.87 24.50 -10.47
C PRO A 5 14.43 23.28 -9.75
N ALA A 6 13.55 22.29 -9.49
CA ALA A 6 13.98 21.03 -8.91
C ALA A 6 15.06 20.42 -9.81
N PHE A 7 16.11 19.86 -9.20
CA PHE A 7 17.19 19.22 -9.92
C PHE A 7 16.66 17.99 -10.69
N ASP A 8 16.95 17.93 -11.99
CA ASP A 8 16.47 16.86 -12.89
C ASP A 8 17.64 15.97 -13.32
N LEU A 9 17.62 14.70 -12.92
CA LEU A 9 18.65 13.72 -13.31
C LEU A 9 18.70 13.52 -14.83
N ASN A 10 17.58 13.72 -15.54
CA ASN A 10 17.54 13.62 -17.00
C ASN A 10 18.25 14.77 -17.72
N SER A 11 18.65 15.82 -16.98
CA SER A 11 19.47 16.92 -17.50
C SER A 11 20.97 16.66 -17.40
N LEU A 12 21.40 15.61 -16.70
CA LEU A 12 22.81 15.26 -16.57
C LEU A 12 23.40 14.88 -17.92
N THR A 13 24.58 15.41 -18.21
CA THR A 13 25.38 15.09 -19.40
C THR A 13 26.74 14.56 -18.99
N SER A 14 27.29 13.67 -19.81
CA SER A 14 28.67 13.21 -19.62
C SER A 14 29.65 14.27 -20.16
N PRO A 15 30.77 14.56 -19.48
CA PRO A 15 31.79 15.53 -19.94
C PRO A 15 32.63 15.03 -21.15
N THR A 16 32.15 14.05 -21.92
CA THR A 16 32.90 13.34 -22.97
C THR A 16 33.13 14.22 -24.21
N PRO A 17 34.28 14.12 -24.91
CA PRO A 17 34.65 15.05 -26.00
C PRO A 17 33.69 14.99 -27.20
N ALA A 18 33.72 16.05 -28.01
CA ALA A 18 32.85 16.41 -29.14
C ALA A 18 32.65 15.36 -30.27
N ARG A 19 33.18 14.14 -30.17
CA ARG A 19 33.02 13.06 -31.15
C ARG A 19 31.81 12.15 -30.92
N SER A 20 31.07 12.36 -29.82
CA SER A 20 29.85 11.60 -29.54
C SER A 20 28.68 12.11 -30.40
N SER A 21 28.12 11.26 -31.26
CA SER A 21 26.85 11.51 -31.98
C SER A 21 25.61 11.38 -31.09
N TYR A 22 25.78 11.06 -29.80
CA TYR A 22 24.69 10.91 -28.85
C TYR A 22 24.05 12.27 -28.52
N ASP A 23 22.75 12.38 -28.82
CA ASP A 23 21.94 13.55 -28.49
C ASP A 23 21.48 13.52 -27.02
N TRP A 24 22.18 14.26 -26.17
CA TRP A 24 21.84 14.42 -24.75
C TRP A 24 20.59 15.28 -24.50
N THR A 25 20.12 16.04 -25.50
CA THR A 25 18.90 16.84 -25.39
C THR A 25 17.64 16.01 -25.57
N ARG A 26 17.76 14.81 -26.16
CA ARG A 26 16.66 13.86 -26.35
C ARG A 26 16.13 13.37 -25.01
N ARG A 27 15.01 13.98 -24.56
CA ARG A 27 14.31 13.64 -23.32
C ARG A 27 13.45 12.39 -23.44
N ARG A 28 12.76 12.17 -24.57
CA ARG A 28 12.01 10.94 -24.83
C ARG A 28 12.91 9.91 -25.50
N ARG A 29 13.32 8.91 -24.73
CA ARG A 29 14.17 7.81 -25.17
C ARG A 29 13.39 6.50 -25.02
N GLY A 30 13.78 5.49 -25.78
CA GLY A 30 13.03 4.24 -25.80
C GLY A 30 13.16 3.52 -27.13
N ALA A 31 12.46 2.40 -27.22
CA ALA A 31 12.31 1.61 -28.43
C ALA A 31 11.00 0.83 -28.35
N SER A 32 10.43 0.52 -29.52
CA SER A 32 9.25 -0.33 -29.65
C SER A 32 9.61 -1.57 -30.45
N SER A 33 9.04 -2.71 -30.07
CA SER A 33 9.13 -3.97 -30.81
C SER A 33 7.87 -4.78 -30.56
N GLY A 34 7.18 -5.15 -31.65
CA GLY A 34 5.87 -5.80 -31.58
C GLY A 34 4.87 -4.97 -30.76
N ALA A 35 4.24 -5.61 -29.77
CA ALA A 35 3.26 -4.99 -28.88
C ALA A 35 3.87 -4.22 -27.70
N THR A 36 5.20 -4.11 -27.61
CA THR A 36 5.89 -3.60 -26.43
C THR A 36 6.68 -2.34 -26.75
N THR A 37 6.56 -1.32 -25.90
CA THR A 37 7.34 -0.09 -25.95
C THR A 37 8.04 0.15 -24.62
N ALA A 38 9.37 0.32 -24.65
CA ALA A 38 10.16 0.76 -23.51
C ALA A 38 10.28 2.28 -23.49
N HIS A 39 10.04 2.88 -22.33
CA HIS A 39 10.07 4.32 -22.10
C HIS A 39 11.18 4.69 -21.10
N LEU A 40 12.05 5.63 -21.50
CA LEU A 40 13.17 6.15 -20.72
C LEU A 40 13.23 7.69 -20.84
N GLY A 41 13.67 8.36 -19.79
CA GLY A 41 13.74 9.82 -19.75
C GLY A 41 12.41 10.47 -19.39
N ASP A 42 11.78 11.22 -20.30
CA ASP A 42 10.41 11.75 -20.09
C ASP A 42 9.38 10.61 -20.18
N ILE A 43 9.10 10.01 -19.03
CA ILE A 43 8.12 8.92 -18.85
C ILE A 43 6.72 9.47 -18.55
N ALA A 44 6.64 10.62 -17.88
CA ALA A 44 5.35 11.25 -17.52
C ALA A 44 4.54 11.66 -18.75
N GLY A 45 5.21 12.06 -19.83
CA GLY A 45 4.61 12.34 -21.13
C GLY A 45 3.81 11.17 -21.71
N PRO A 46 4.48 10.09 -22.15
CA PRO A 46 3.79 8.94 -22.74
C PRO A 46 2.81 8.27 -21.76
N LEU A 47 3.10 8.24 -20.44
CA LEU A 47 2.13 7.75 -19.46
C LEU A 47 0.85 8.61 -19.44
N SER A 48 0.97 9.94 -19.53
CA SER A 48 -0.21 10.82 -19.61
C SER A 48 -1.04 10.53 -20.87
N GLU A 49 -0.39 10.22 -21.98
CA GLU A 49 -1.03 9.84 -23.25
C GLU A 49 -1.74 8.48 -23.09
N PHE A 50 -1.07 7.48 -22.50
CA PHE A 50 -1.64 6.17 -22.19
C PHE A 50 -2.91 6.26 -21.33
N LEU A 51 -2.85 7.05 -20.24
CA LEU A 51 -3.95 7.26 -19.31
C LEU A 51 -5.13 7.98 -19.97
N ARG A 52 -4.85 9.03 -20.76
CA ARG A 52 -5.89 9.80 -21.44
C ARG A 52 -6.64 9.00 -22.48
N GLY A 53 -5.93 8.14 -23.20
CA GLY A 53 -6.48 7.26 -24.22
C GLY A 53 -7.19 6.01 -23.69
N SER A 54 -7.30 5.83 -22.37
CA SER A 54 -7.98 4.69 -21.77
C SER A 54 -9.44 5.03 -21.46
N GLU A 55 -10.37 4.11 -21.78
CA GLU A 55 -11.79 4.23 -21.43
C GLU A 55 -11.98 4.12 -19.91
N ALA A 56 -11.36 3.12 -19.29
CA ALA A 56 -11.23 3.00 -17.84
C ALA A 56 -9.84 2.50 -17.45
N VAL A 57 -9.44 2.77 -16.21
CA VAL A 57 -8.11 2.40 -15.70
C VAL A 57 -8.21 1.73 -14.34
N VAL A 58 -7.54 0.60 -14.18
CA VAL A 58 -7.34 -0.03 -12.87
C VAL A 58 -5.85 -0.24 -12.62
N GLY A 59 -5.40 -0.28 -11.37
CA GLY A 59 -3.99 -0.55 -11.12
C GLY A 59 -3.53 -0.45 -9.69
N CYS A 60 -2.28 -0.83 -9.50
CA CYS A 60 -1.58 -0.72 -8.23
C CYS A 60 -0.39 0.23 -8.40
N VAL A 61 -0.42 1.36 -7.69
CA VAL A 61 0.60 2.40 -7.80
C VAL A 61 1.09 2.75 -6.40
N ALA A 62 2.36 2.47 -6.10
CA ALA A 62 2.86 2.62 -4.75
C ALA A 62 2.64 4.04 -4.20
N TRP A 63 3.00 5.07 -4.95
CA TRP A 63 2.82 6.47 -4.56
C TRP A 63 2.29 7.37 -5.69
N VAL A 64 1.40 8.29 -5.33
CA VAL A 64 0.79 9.27 -6.23
C VAL A 64 0.85 10.67 -5.62
N THR A 65 1.59 11.57 -6.27
CA THR A 65 1.65 13.01 -5.92
C THR A 65 1.64 13.94 -7.13
N SER A 66 1.82 13.42 -8.35
CA SER A 66 1.78 14.23 -9.57
C SER A 66 0.35 14.64 -9.89
N THR A 67 0.08 15.95 -9.92
CA THR A 67 -1.21 16.50 -10.35
C THR A 67 -1.44 16.23 -11.83
N ARG A 68 -0.39 16.32 -12.65
CA ARG A 68 -0.44 16.06 -14.10
C ARG A 68 -0.97 14.66 -14.43
N LEU A 69 -0.51 13.64 -13.72
CA LEU A 69 -0.94 12.26 -13.95
C LEU A 69 -2.34 12.00 -13.39
N VAL A 70 -2.71 12.67 -12.30
CA VAL A 70 -4.09 12.65 -11.81
C VAL A 70 -5.03 13.36 -12.79
N ASP A 71 -4.65 14.50 -13.36
CA ASP A 71 -5.41 15.19 -14.40
C ASP A 71 -5.62 14.31 -15.63
N ALA A 72 -4.62 13.50 -15.98
CA ALA A 72 -4.72 12.53 -17.05
C ALA A 72 -5.69 11.38 -16.74
N LEU A 73 -6.09 11.18 -15.48
CA LEU A 73 -7.07 10.20 -15.00
C LEU A 73 -8.45 10.80 -14.69
N VAL A 74 -8.59 12.11 -14.47
CA VAL A 74 -9.89 12.74 -14.18
C VAL A 74 -10.87 12.58 -15.35
N GLY A 75 -12.14 12.30 -15.03
CA GLY A 75 -13.24 12.23 -16.01
C GLY A 75 -13.49 10.85 -16.61
N ARG A 76 -12.82 9.80 -16.10
CA ARG A 76 -13.05 8.41 -16.49
C ARG A 76 -13.16 7.49 -15.27
N PRO A 77 -13.78 6.32 -15.40
CA PRO A 77 -13.79 5.33 -14.33
C PRO A 77 -12.38 4.87 -14.00
N VAL A 78 -12.01 4.97 -12.72
CA VAL A 78 -10.71 4.53 -12.24
C VAL A 78 -10.85 3.74 -10.95
N SER A 79 -9.94 2.78 -10.74
CA SER A 79 -9.68 2.23 -9.41
C SER A 79 -8.19 1.95 -9.19
N LEU A 80 -7.59 2.72 -8.27
CA LEU A 80 -6.20 2.56 -7.87
C LEU A 80 -6.09 1.99 -6.46
N VAL A 81 -5.21 1.03 -6.26
CA VAL A 81 -4.72 0.66 -4.93
C VAL A 81 -3.35 1.28 -4.71
N LEU A 82 -3.20 2.05 -3.63
CA LEU A 82 -1.95 2.72 -3.25
C LEU A 82 -1.28 2.08 -2.04
N THR A 83 0.00 2.39 -1.82
CA THR A 83 0.65 2.01 -0.56
C THR A 83 0.00 2.81 0.58
N LYS A 84 -0.32 2.12 1.68
CA LYS A 84 -0.80 2.77 2.90
C LYS A 84 0.32 3.61 3.51
N GLU A 85 0.22 4.92 3.40
CA GLU A 85 1.27 5.87 3.76
C GLU A 85 0.87 6.88 4.83
N TRP A 86 1.86 7.37 5.59
CA TRP A 86 1.64 8.32 6.69
C TRP A 86 0.93 9.60 6.27
N HIS A 87 1.28 10.13 5.09
CA HIS A 87 0.73 11.37 4.55
C HIS A 87 -0.69 11.20 3.98
N LEU A 88 -1.14 9.97 3.74
CA LEU A 88 -2.49 9.68 3.26
C LEU A 88 -3.50 9.46 4.39
N ARG A 89 -3.05 9.39 5.65
CA ARG A 89 -3.94 9.22 6.80
C ARG A 89 -4.91 10.39 6.92
N SER A 90 -6.18 10.11 7.24
CA SER A 90 -7.20 11.14 7.43
C SER A 90 -6.88 12.08 8.61
N ILE A 91 -6.17 11.57 9.61
CA ILE A 91 -5.70 12.35 10.77
C ILE A 91 -4.46 13.23 10.50
N ASP A 92 -3.79 13.09 9.35
CA ASP A 92 -2.61 13.91 9.03
C ASP A 92 -3.02 15.26 8.45
N THR A 93 -2.93 16.30 9.27
CA THR A 93 -3.40 17.67 8.95
C THR A 93 -2.35 18.54 8.28
N LYS A 94 -1.14 18.02 7.97
CA LYS A 94 -0.13 18.81 7.27
C LYS A 94 -0.68 19.28 5.92
N ALA A 95 -0.42 20.53 5.55
CA ALA A 95 -0.94 21.09 4.30
C ALA A 95 -0.56 20.26 3.07
N SER A 96 0.62 19.63 3.04
CA SER A 96 1.01 18.70 1.98
C SER A 96 0.17 17.42 1.94
N SER A 97 -0.15 16.86 3.11
CA SER A 97 -0.99 15.67 3.27
C SER A 97 -2.43 15.96 2.82
N VAL A 98 -2.97 17.10 3.24
CA VAL A 98 -4.31 17.58 2.82
C VAL A 98 -4.36 17.76 1.30
N ARG A 99 -3.37 18.43 0.70
CA ARG A 99 -3.29 18.60 -0.76
C ARG A 99 -3.16 17.27 -1.50
N SER A 100 -2.37 16.33 -0.97
CA SER A 100 -2.21 15.01 -1.58
C SER A 100 -3.54 14.25 -1.61
N ARG A 101 -4.30 14.23 -0.50
CA ARG A 101 -5.64 13.63 -0.46
C ARG A 101 -6.63 14.38 -1.35
N ALA A 102 -6.60 15.71 -1.36
CA ALA A 102 -7.47 16.51 -2.23
C ALA A 102 -7.19 16.25 -3.72
N ASN A 103 -5.93 16.03 -4.11
CA ASN A 103 -5.59 15.65 -5.48
C ASN A 103 -6.23 14.30 -5.85
N LEU A 104 -6.11 13.28 -4.98
CA LEU A 104 -6.70 11.96 -5.19
C LEU A 104 -8.23 11.97 -5.21
N ALA A 105 -8.87 12.83 -4.40
CA ALA A 105 -10.32 12.97 -4.32
C ALA A 105 -11.00 13.46 -5.62
N ARG A 106 -10.22 13.90 -6.61
CA ARG A 106 -10.70 14.31 -7.93
C ARG A 106 -11.00 13.12 -8.84
N LEU A 107 -10.50 11.94 -8.50
CA LEU A 107 -10.73 10.71 -9.25
C LEU A 107 -12.16 10.21 -9.03
N THR A 108 -12.75 9.66 -10.09
CA THR A 108 -14.12 9.15 -10.10
C THR A 108 -14.14 7.63 -10.19
N GLY A 109 -14.97 6.98 -9.38
CA GLY A 109 -15.21 5.54 -9.49
C GLY A 109 -16.10 5.21 -10.69
N GLY A 110 -17.04 4.29 -10.52
CA GLY A 110 -17.94 3.83 -11.59
C GLY A 110 -17.58 2.46 -12.15
N LEU A 111 -16.72 1.72 -11.44
CA LEU A 111 -16.39 0.34 -11.70
C LEU A 111 -17.07 -0.55 -10.66
N ARG A 112 -17.48 -1.75 -11.05
CA ARG A 112 -18.19 -2.70 -10.18
C ARG A 112 -17.38 -3.98 -9.98
N ARG A 113 -17.35 -4.52 -8.77
CA ARG A 113 -16.56 -5.70 -8.39
C ARG A 113 -16.98 -6.93 -9.20
N GLY A 114 -18.28 -7.08 -9.47
CA GLY A 114 -18.84 -8.16 -10.28
C GLY A 114 -18.33 -8.19 -11.73
N ASP A 115 -17.79 -7.09 -12.26
CA ASP A 115 -17.28 -7.02 -13.64
C ASP A 115 -15.83 -7.55 -13.77
N PHE A 116 -15.17 -7.88 -12.65
CA PHE A 116 -13.77 -8.27 -12.59
C PHE A 116 -13.58 -9.72 -12.16
N PRO A 117 -12.43 -10.36 -12.44
CA PRO A 117 -12.20 -11.75 -12.05
C PRO A 117 -12.18 -11.97 -10.53
N ALA A 118 -12.41 -13.22 -10.14
CA ALA A 118 -12.18 -13.69 -8.78
C ALA A 118 -10.72 -13.41 -8.33
N PRO A 119 -10.46 -13.12 -7.05
CA PRO A 119 -11.42 -13.19 -5.93
C PRO A 119 -12.29 -11.93 -5.75
N LEU A 120 -12.17 -10.92 -6.62
CA LEU A 120 -12.89 -9.65 -6.42
C LEU A 120 -14.41 -9.79 -6.67
N SER A 121 -14.79 -10.51 -7.73
CA SER A 121 -16.21 -10.84 -8.04
C SER A 121 -16.92 -11.59 -6.92
N ASP A 122 -16.18 -12.38 -6.15
CA ASP A 122 -16.76 -13.34 -5.20
C ASP A 122 -17.15 -12.69 -3.87
N ILE A 123 -16.73 -11.44 -3.65
CA ILE A 123 -16.99 -10.73 -2.40
C ILE A 123 -18.43 -10.18 -2.41
N ALA A 124 -19.27 -10.67 -1.50
CA ALA A 124 -20.64 -10.17 -1.33
C ALA A 124 -20.69 -8.71 -0.80
N GLY A 125 -21.79 -8.01 -1.09
CA GLY A 125 -22.07 -6.67 -0.57
C GLY A 125 -22.13 -5.60 -1.66
N HIS A 126 -21.93 -4.33 -1.28
CA HIS A 126 -21.96 -3.19 -2.22
C HIS A 126 -20.94 -3.36 -3.33
N ASP A 127 -21.39 -3.31 -4.57
CA ASP A 127 -20.61 -3.70 -5.73
C ASP A 127 -19.69 -2.59 -6.25
N ASP A 128 -19.96 -1.34 -5.89
CA ASP A 128 -19.15 -0.20 -6.32
C ASP A 128 -17.72 -0.27 -5.75
N ILE A 129 -16.76 0.08 -6.61
CA ILE A 129 -15.35 0.22 -6.24
C ILE A 129 -15.02 1.70 -6.07
N GLU A 130 -14.46 2.05 -4.91
CA GLU A 130 -13.93 3.39 -4.69
C GLU A 130 -12.74 3.68 -5.63
N PRO A 131 -12.60 4.91 -6.13
CA PRO A 131 -11.54 5.24 -7.08
C PRO A 131 -10.14 5.09 -6.51
N VAL A 132 -10.00 5.21 -5.18
CA VAL A 132 -8.72 5.03 -4.48
C VAL A 132 -8.93 4.21 -3.22
N ARG A 133 -8.15 3.15 -3.11
CA ARG A 133 -8.00 2.31 -1.92
C ARG A 133 -6.53 2.20 -1.54
N VAL A 134 -6.23 1.70 -0.35
CA VAL A 134 -4.86 1.54 0.14
C VAL A 134 -4.61 0.15 0.71
N ALA A 135 -3.40 -0.36 0.51
CA ALA A 135 -2.96 -1.64 1.06
C ALA A 135 -1.59 -1.50 1.74
N GLY A 136 -1.34 -2.33 2.74
CA GLY A 136 -0.08 -2.35 3.50
C GLY A 136 -0.27 -2.08 4.99
N HIS A 137 0.80 -1.62 5.65
CA HIS A 137 0.82 -1.45 7.10
C HIS A 137 1.62 -0.20 7.48
N ILE A 138 1.01 0.65 8.30
CA ILE A 138 1.70 1.76 8.95
C ILE A 138 2.04 1.34 10.38
N PRO A 139 3.31 0.99 10.68
CA PRO A 139 3.71 0.60 12.02
C PRO A 139 3.64 1.77 12.99
N ARG A 140 3.36 1.52 14.27
CA ARG A 140 3.31 2.57 15.32
C ARG A 140 4.65 3.26 15.53
N ALA A 141 5.75 2.53 15.36
CA ALA A 141 7.11 3.06 15.34
C ALA A 141 7.65 2.99 13.92
N ARG A 142 8.44 4.00 13.51
CA ARG A 142 9.07 4.04 12.20
C ARG A 142 10.18 2.98 12.14
N THR A 143 9.80 1.74 11.89
CA THR A 143 10.75 0.65 11.66
C THR A 143 11.25 0.73 10.23
N ALA A 144 12.57 0.63 10.04
CA ALA A 144 13.21 1.00 8.79
C ALA A 144 12.84 0.12 7.58
N ASN A 145 12.15 -1.02 7.75
CA ASN A 145 11.99 -2.05 6.70
C ASN A 145 10.62 -2.75 6.69
N SER A 146 9.51 -2.01 6.81
CA SER A 146 8.18 -2.63 6.63
C SER A 146 7.91 -2.92 5.15
N PRO A 147 7.39 -4.11 4.77
CA PRO A 147 7.04 -4.40 3.38
C PRO A 147 5.91 -3.48 2.90
N LEU A 148 5.98 -3.11 1.62
CA LEU A 148 5.06 -2.18 0.97
C LEU A 148 4.28 -2.87 -0.15
N MET A 149 3.07 -2.37 -0.46
CA MET A 149 2.41 -2.66 -1.74
C MET A 149 3.16 -1.87 -2.84
N HIS A 150 4.30 -2.40 -3.28
CA HIS A 150 5.27 -1.63 -4.06
C HIS A 150 5.08 -1.76 -5.58
N HIS A 151 3.91 -2.23 -6.02
CA HIS A 151 3.56 -2.31 -7.44
C HIS A 151 3.44 -0.92 -8.06
N LYS A 152 3.74 -0.85 -9.36
CA LYS A 152 3.66 0.37 -10.17
C LYS A 152 3.19 -0.05 -11.55
N PHE A 153 1.90 -0.29 -11.65
CA PHE A 153 1.27 -0.61 -12.92
C PHE A 153 -0.15 -0.07 -12.99
N VAL A 154 -0.59 0.16 -14.23
CA VAL A 154 -1.99 0.44 -14.56
C VAL A 154 -2.37 -0.37 -15.80
N VAL A 155 -3.58 -0.89 -15.79
CA VAL A 155 -4.20 -1.66 -16.87
C VAL A 155 -5.23 -0.76 -17.55
N ARG A 156 -5.12 -0.66 -18.87
CA ARG A 156 -6.14 -0.05 -19.73
C ARG A 156 -7.27 -1.05 -19.93
N LEU A 157 -8.48 -0.57 -19.69
CA LEU A 157 -9.70 -1.28 -20.04
C LEU A 157 -10.37 -0.61 -21.24
N GLU A 158 -10.86 -1.41 -22.17
CA GLU A 158 -11.72 -1.01 -23.30
C GLU A 158 -12.90 -1.99 -23.35
N GLY A 159 -14.14 -1.48 -23.32
CA GLY A 159 -15.34 -2.31 -23.20
C GLY A 159 -15.33 -3.26 -22.00
N GLY A 160 -14.68 -2.85 -20.90
CA GLY A 160 -14.48 -3.68 -19.70
C GLY A 160 -13.40 -4.76 -19.81
N GLN A 161 -12.72 -4.90 -20.95
CA GLN A 161 -11.67 -5.90 -21.15
C GLN A 161 -10.27 -5.31 -21.01
N PRO A 162 -9.30 -6.04 -20.41
CA PRO A 162 -7.92 -5.58 -20.32
C PRO A 162 -7.22 -5.72 -21.68
N VAL A 163 -6.76 -4.59 -22.23
CA VAL A 163 -6.13 -4.56 -23.57
C VAL A 163 -4.65 -4.19 -23.54
N ALA A 164 -4.22 -3.44 -22.53
CA ALA A 164 -2.84 -3.03 -22.38
C ALA A 164 -2.47 -2.80 -20.92
N VAL A 165 -1.18 -2.91 -20.60
CA VAL A 165 -0.63 -2.59 -19.28
C VAL A 165 0.58 -1.67 -19.40
N TRP A 166 0.65 -0.71 -18.50
CA TRP A 166 1.82 0.10 -18.25
C TRP A 166 2.46 -0.34 -16.94
N THR A 167 3.77 -0.63 -16.91
CA THR A 167 4.48 -1.01 -15.68
C THR A 167 5.95 -0.58 -15.69
N GLY A 168 6.59 -0.46 -14.52
CA GLY A 168 8.00 -0.13 -14.42
C GLY A 168 8.43 0.29 -13.03
N SER A 169 9.50 1.07 -12.95
CA SER A 169 9.98 1.66 -11.68
C SER A 169 9.28 2.99 -11.36
N PHE A 170 8.69 3.63 -12.38
CA PHE A 170 8.13 4.98 -12.32
C PHE A 170 6.88 5.08 -11.43
N ASN A 171 7.00 5.76 -10.29
CA ASN A 171 5.86 6.16 -9.46
C ASN A 171 5.13 7.38 -10.03
N PHE A 172 3.86 7.59 -9.69
CA PHE A 172 3.09 8.75 -10.17
C PHE A 172 3.37 10.00 -9.30
N THR A 173 4.64 10.32 -9.12
CA THR A 173 5.10 11.39 -8.22
C THR A 173 5.87 12.44 -8.97
N VAL A 174 5.80 13.69 -8.50
CA VAL A 174 6.58 14.80 -9.08
C VAL A 174 8.08 14.50 -9.08
N ASN A 175 8.58 13.78 -8.06
CA ASN A 175 10.00 13.41 -7.98
C ASN A 175 10.42 12.36 -9.03
N ALA A 176 9.53 11.43 -9.39
CA ALA A 176 9.82 10.42 -10.40
C ALA A 176 10.05 11.06 -11.79
N GLU A 177 9.37 12.19 -12.09
CA GLU A 177 9.56 12.94 -13.35
C GLU A 177 11.00 13.47 -13.52
N SER A 178 11.73 13.64 -12.41
CA SER A 178 13.11 14.12 -12.37
C SER A 178 14.12 13.03 -11.99
N SER A 179 13.67 11.79 -11.83
CA SER A 179 14.51 10.64 -11.45
C SER A 179 14.88 9.80 -12.68
N PHE A 180 15.92 8.97 -12.56
CA PHE A 180 16.14 7.89 -13.53
C PHE A 180 15.20 6.76 -13.21
N GLU A 181 14.24 6.59 -14.10
CA GLU A 181 13.17 5.60 -14.01
C GLU A 181 13.06 4.89 -15.36
N ASN A 182 12.35 3.77 -15.37
CA ASN A 182 11.97 3.06 -16.59
C ASN A 182 10.48 2.70 -16.54
N ALA A 183 9.90 2.57 -17.74
CA ALA A 183 8.59 1.99 -17.90
C ALA A 183 8.52 1.16 -19.18
N VAL A 184 7.57 0.24 -19.21
CA VAL A 184 7.21 -0.57 -20.35
C VAL A 184 5.70 -0.49 -20.51
N GLU A 185 5.28 -0.22 -21.74
CA GLU A 185 3.90 -0.25 -22.19
C GLU A 185 3.71 -1.48 -23.08
N ILE A 186 2.74 -2.33 -22.75
CA ILE A 186 2.53 -3.62 -23.39
C ILE A 186 1.08 -3.72 -23.85
N HIS A 187 0.86 -3.77 -25.16
CA HIS A 187 -0.44 -3.91 -25.83
C HIS A 187 -0.74 -5.37 -26.14
N ASP A 188 -0.80 -6.18 -25.07
CA ASP A 188 -1.10 -7.61 -25.15
C ASP A 188 -2.21 -7.95 -24.13
N PRO A 189 -3.42 -8.36 -24.59
CA PRO A 189 -4.54 -8.65 -23.70
C PRO A 189 -4.26 -9.78 -22.69
N VAL A 190 -3.43 -10.77 -23.05
CA VAL A 190 -3.10 -11.89 -22.17
C VAL A 190 -2.23 -11.39 -21.01
N ILE A 191 -1.22 -10.56 -21.31
CA ILE A 191 -0.39 -9.93 -20.29
C ILE A 191 -1.22 -8.96 -19.45
N ALA A 192 -2.03 -8.12 -20.10
CA ALA A 192 -2.90 -7.16 -19.40
C ALA A 192 -3.88 -7.87 -18.44
N ALA A 193 -4.45 -9.01 -18.83
CA ALA A 193 -5.31 -9.82 -17.98
C ALA A 193 -4.60 -10.38 -16.74
N ALA A 194 -3.31 -10.74 -16.84
CA ALA A 194 -2.53 -11.18 -15.68
C ALA A 194 -2.35 -10.04 -14.65
N PHE A 195 -2.08 -8.81 -15.11
CA PHE A 195 -2.01 -7.64 -14.24
C PHE A 195 -3.38 -7.23 -13.68
N LEU A 196 -4.45 -7.38 -14.46
CA LEU A 196 -5.82 -7.17 -13.99
C LEU A 196 -6.14 -8.12 -12.83
N ALA A 197 -5.80 -9.40 -12.96
CA ALA A 197 -6.01 -10.39 -11.91
C ALA A 197 -5.22 -10.07 -10.63
N GLU A 198 -3.97 -9.60 -10.76
CA GLU A 198 -3.18 -9.17 -9.59
C GLU A 198 -3.77 -7.93 -8.93
N TRP A 199 -4.23 -6.93 -9.70
CA TRP A 199 -4.95 -5.79 -9.14
C TRP A 199 -6.22 -6.25 -8.41
N ALA A 200 -7.01 -7.14 -9.00
CA ALA A 200 -8.23 -7.66 -8.40
C ALA A 200 -7.93 -8.34 -7.05
N ARG A 201 -6.88 -9.18 -7.01
CA ARG A 201 -6.40 -9.83 -5.78
C ARG A 201 -5.95 -8.81 -4.72
N VAL A 202 -5.14 -7.82 -5.08
CA VAL A 202 -4.65 -6.78 -4.15
C VAL A 202 -5.80 -5.91 -3.64
N ALA A 203 -6.78 -5.60 -4.50
CA ALA A 203 -7.96 -4.84 -4.12
C ALA A 203 -8.73 -5.53 -2.98
N THR A 204 -8.85 -6.87 -2.99
CA THR A 204 -9.55 -7.61 -1.92
C THR A 204 -8.95 -7.43 -0.52
N VAL A 205 -7.65 -7.14 -0.42
CA VAL A 205 -6.95 -6.93 0.84
C VAL A 205 -6.66 -5.46 1.16
N SER A 206 -7.24 -4.55 0.38
CA SER A 206 -7.13 -3.10 0.56
C SER A 206 -8.29 -2.53 1.38
N GLU A 207 -8.13 -1.33 1.92
CA GLU A 207 -9.17 -0.56 2.61
C GLU A 207 -9.40 0.81 1.94
N PRO A 208 -10.51 1.52 2.23
CA PRO A 208 -10.76 2.85 1.70
C PRO A 208 -9.66 3.86 2.08
N LEU A 209 -9.53 4.93 1.30
CA LEU A 209 -8.54 5.99 1.57
C LEU A 209 -8.75 6.71 2.92
N ASP A 210 -9.94 6.63 3.53
CA ASP A 210 -10.17 7.13 4.88
C ASP A 210 -9.66 6.15 5.96
N PHE A 211 -8.45 6.41 6.45
CA PHE A 211 -7.83 5.59 7.50
C PHE A 211 -6.95 6.40 8.45
N ALA A 212 -6.86 5.95 9.71
CA ALA A 212 -6.03 6.59 10.73
C ALA A 212 -4.64 5.97 10.90
N GLY A 213 -4.43 4.70 10.52
CA GLY A 213 -3.15 3.99 10.65
C GLY A 213 -3.32 2.47 10.71
N GLY A 214 -2.30 1.74 11.17
CA GLY A 214 -2.39 0.29 11.37
C GLY A 214 -2.24 -0.53 10.09
N LYS A 215 -2.55 -1.83 10.18
CA LYS A 215 -2.59 -2.75 9.03
C LYS A 215 -3.82 -2.47 8.19
N ALA A 216 -3.74 -2.80 6.91
CA ALA A 216 -4.89 -2.80 6.01
C ALA A 216 -6.08 -3.53 6.67
N ALA A 217 -7.22 -2.85 6.76
CA ALA A 217 -8.47 -3.42 7.28
C ALA A 217 -9.49 -3.54 6.14
N PRO A 218 -9.51 -4.67 5.40
CA PRO A 218 -10.40 -4.83 4.25
C PRO A 218 -11.86 -4.56 4.63
N SER A 219 -12.49 -3.62 3.95
CA SER A 219 -13.85 -3.17 4.26
C SER A 219 -14.93 -3.94 3.51
N TRP A 220 -14.60 -4.52 2.35
CA TRP A 220 -15.54 -5.29 1.56
C TRP A 220 -15.80 -6.64 2.22
N GLY A 221 -17.08 -7.03 2.29
CA GLY A 221 -17.45 -8.34 2.80
C GLY A 221 -17.14 -8.59 4.27
N ALA A 222 -17.06 -7.56 5.13
CA ALA A 222 -17.10 -7.77 6.58
C ALA A 222 -18.32 -8.67 6.89
N ARG A 223 -18.05 -9.93 7.23
CA ARG A 223 -19.08 -10.90 7.62
C ARG A 223 -19.85 -10.23 8.75
N ARG A 224 -21.15 -9.94 8.53
CA ARG A 224 -22.07 -9.63 9.63
C ARG A 224 -21.81 -10.70 10.68
N PRO A 225 -21.46 -10.40 11.94
CA PRO A 225 -21.51 -11.44 12.95
C PRO A 225 -22.90 -12.06 12.81
N ALA A 226 -22.95 -13.38 12.63
CA ALA A 226 -24.23 -14.07 12.57
C ALA A 226 -25.01 -13.52 13.75
N ALA A 227 -26.17 -12.91 13.47
CA ALA A 227 -27.05 -12.45 14.54
C ALA A 227 -27.13 -13.64 15.48
N VAL A 228 -26.70 -13.47 16.73
CA VAL A 228 -26.79 -14.53 17.74
C VAL A 228 -28.24 -14.96 17.68
N ALA A 229 -28.48 -16.17 17.15
CA ALA A 229 -29.82 -16.70 17.08
C ALA A 229 -30.32 -16.64 18.51
N LYS A 230 -31.35 -15.81 18.77
CA LYS A 230 -31.98 -15.79 20.08
C LYS A 230 -32.30 -17.25 20.39
N PRO A 231 -31.87 -17.79 21.55
CA PRO A 231 -32.12 -19.18 21.85
C PRO A 231 -33.63 -19.37 21.80
N VAL A 232 -34.08 -20.22 20.88
CA VAL A 232 -35.47 -20.65 20.81
C VAL A 232 -35.77 -21.29 22.16
N ALA A 233 -36.73 -20.72 22.89
CA ALA A 233 -37.10 -21.20 24.21
C ALA A 233 -37.50 -22.68 24.11
N ARG A 234 -36.65 -23.55 24.64
CA ARG A 234 -36.95 -24.98 24.75
C ARG A 234 -38.06 -25.11 25.80
N ALA A 235 -39.24 -25.59 25.39
CA ALA A 235 -40.33 -25.88 26.30
C ALA A 235 -39.82 -26.75 27.46
N ARG A 236 -39.91 -26.23 28.68
CA ARG A 236 -39.52 -26.96 29.90
C ARG A 236 -40.48 -28.13 30.11
N LYS A 237 -39.98 -29.37 30.01
CA LYS A 237 -40.62 -30.50 30.69
C LYS A 237 -40.35 -30.36 32.19
N LYS A 238 -41.41 -30.30 33.00
CA LYS A 238 -41.34 -30.30 34.47
C LYS A 238 -40.79 -31.65 34.95
N ALA A 239 -39.67 -31.63 35.67
CA ALA A 239 -39.20 -32.76 36.47
C ALA A 239 -39.72 -32.63 37.92
N PRO A 240 -39.90 -33.73 38.68
CA PRO A 240 -40.50 -33.71 40.01
C PRO A 240 -39.54 -33.15 41.07
N ALA A 241 -40.11 -32.58 42.14
CA ALA A 241 -39.38 -31.94 43.23
C ALA A 241 -38.61 -32.95 44.09
N ALA A 242 -37.32 -32.68 44.34
CA ALA A 242 -36.49 -33.40 45.30
C ALA A 242 -36.30 -32.58 46.59
N GLN A 243 -36.38 -33.27 47.73
CA GLN A 243 -36.34 -32.75 49.11
C GLN A 243 -34.92 -32.28 49.54
N LYS A 244 -34.89 -31.30 50.44
CA LYS A 244 -33.69 -30.75 51.11
C LYS A 244 -33.07 -31.72 52.11
N PRO A 245 -31.73 -31.74 52.27
CA PRO A 245 -31.09 -32.15 53.52
C PRO A 245 -30.47 -30.97 54.30
N ALA A 246 -30.37 -31.20 55.60
CA ALA A 246 -30.06 -30.27 56.68
C ALA A 246 -28.56 -30.02 56.94
N ALA A 247 -28.29 -28.96 57.71
CA ALA A 247 -26.97 -28.46 58.10
C ALA A 247 -26.24 -29.30 59.16
N LYS A 248 -24.89 -29.21 59.21
CA LYS A 248 -24.07 -29.49 60.41
C LYS A 248 -22.71 -28.75 60.40
N LYS A 249 -22.18 -28.60 61.62
CA LYS A 249 -21.29 -27.59 62.24
C LYS A 249 -19.79 -27.62 61.89
N ALA A 250 -19.08 -26.59 62.37
CA ALA A 250 -17.70 -26.15 62.08
C ALA A 250 -16.60 -26.55 63.11
N ALA A 251 -15.34 -26.28 62.67
CA ALA A 251 -14.09 -25.94 63.40
C ALA A 251 -13.12 -27.11 63.80
N PRO A 252 -11.79 -26.89 64.04
CA PRO A 252 -11.03 -25.63 64.19
C PRO A 252 -9.65 -25.52 63.45
N LYS A 253 -8.87 -24.46 63.76
CA LYS A 253 -7.70 -23.84 63.06
C LYS A 253 -6.30 -24.10 63.69
N LYS A 254 -5.26 -23.73 62.89
CA LYS A 254 -3.93 -23.08 63.19
C LYS A 254 -2.72 -23.98 63.56
N PRO A 255 -1.44 -23.51 63.49
CA PRO A 255 -0.91 -22.16 63.19
C PRO A 255 0.30 -22.07 62.20
N ALA A 256 0.92 -20.88 62.15
CA ALA A 256 1.80 -20.29 61.14
C ALA A 256 3.23 -19.95 61.64
N ALA A 257 4.15 -19.57 60.73
CA ALA A 257 5.32 -18.69 60.93
C ALA A 257 5.85 -18.23 59.54
N ALA A 258 5.98 -16.95 59.15
CA ALA A 258 6.78 -15.78 59.60
C ALA A 258 8.15 -15.66 58.87
N ARG A 259 8.32 -14.67 57.95
CA ARG A 259 9.17 -13.43 58.01
C ARG A 259 10.67 -13.69 57.66
N ALA A 260 11.54 -12.82 57.10
CA ALA A 260 11.63 -11.37 56.81
C ALA A 260 12.84 -11.12 55.83
N THR A 261 12.78 -10.15 54.90
CA THR A 261 13.51 -8.84 54.81
C THR A 261 15.02 -8.77 54.47
N SER A 262 15.33 -7.99 53.39
CA SER A 262 16.46 -7.07 53.09
C SER A 262 17.93 -7.53 53.29
N THR A 263 18.97 -7.05 52.58
CA THR A 263 19.39 -5.67 52.30
C THR A 263 20.68 -5.66 51.44
N LYS A 264 20.84 -4.62 50.60
CA LYS A 264 22.03 -3.77 50.32
C LYS A 264 23.41 -4.32 49.84
N ASN A 265 23.95 -3.51 48.91
CA ASN A 265 25.32 -2.98 48.75
C ASN A 265 26.29 -3.61 47.71
N GLY A 266 26.91 -2.73 46.92
CA GLY A 266 28.31 -2.87 46.51
C GLY A 266 28.64 -2.61 45.04
N LYS A 267 29.06 -1.38 44.69
CA LYS A 267 30.00 -1.06 43.59
C LYS A 267 31.32 -0.66 44.27
N PRO A 268 32.53 -0.89 43.72
CA PRO A 268 33.09 -0.04 42.65
C PRO A 268 34.07 -0.77 41.66
N ALA A 269 34.14 -0.37 40.39
CA ALA A 269 35.22 0.38 39.70
C ALA A 269 36.56 -0.35 39.39
N THR A 270 37.00 -0.28 38.12
CA THR A 270 38.38 -0.14 37.55
C THR A 270 38.30 -0.48 36.04
N ALA A 271 38.53 0.41 35.07
CA ALA A 271 39.74 1.12 34.58
C ALA A 271 40.54 0.37 33.48
N LYS A 272 40.50 0.94 32.25
CA LYS A 272 41.55 1.12 31.19
C LYS A 272 42.50 -0.07 30.89
N ARG A 273 42.88 -0.47 29.66
CA ARG A 273 43.32 0.28 28.44
C ARG A 273 43.66 -0.75 27.29
N PRO A 274 44.30 -0.39 26.16
CA PRO A 274 43.76 -0.54 24.80
C PRO A 274 44.36 -1.69 23.94
N ALA A 275 43.72 -1.99 22.80
CA ALA A 275 44.26 -2.85 21.77
C ALA A 275 45.07 -2.06 20.73
N ALA A 276 46.31 -2.51 20.49
CA ALA A 276 47.22 -2.00 19.48
C ALA A 276 47.01 -2.71 18.13
N ALA A 277 47.31 -1.97 17.07
CA ALA A 277 47.28 -2.37 15.68
C ALA A 277 48.24 -3.52 15.34
N ARG A 278 47.86 -4.32 14.32
CA ARG A 278 48.83 -5.00 13.47
C ARG A 278 48.30 -5.15 12.05
N THR A 279 48.95 -4.43 11.16
CA THR A 279 48.98 -4.63 9.72
C THR A 279 49.67 -5.96 9.38
N ARG A 280 49.24 -6.60 8.28
CA ARG A 280 50.14 -7.05 7.20
C ARG A 280 49.36 -7.60 6.01
N SER A 281 49.96 -7.35 4.85
CA SER A 281 49.51 -7.54 3.49
C SER A 281 49.94 -8.89 2.89
N LYS A 282 49.47 -9.11 1.65
CA LYS A 282 49.79 -10.15 0.65
C LYS A 282 48.96 -11.44 0.82
N ALA A 283 48.38 -12.02 -0.23
CA ALA A 283 48.63 -11.93 -1.68
C ALA A 283 47.33 -11.65 -2.44
#